data_AF-A0A7Y5NBA7-F1
#
_entry.id   AF-A0A7Y5NBA7-F1
#
_cell.length_a   1.000
_cell.length_b   1.000
_cell.length_c   1.000
_cell.angle_alpha   90.00
_cell.angle_beta   90.00
_cell.angle_gamma   90.00
#
_symmetry.space_group_name_H-M   'P 1'
#
loop_
_entity.id
_entity.type
_entity.pdbx_description
1 polymer ?
#
loop_
_entity_poly.entity_id
_entity_poly.type
_entity_poly.pdbx_seq_one_letter_code
_entity_poly.pdbx_strand_id
1 'polypeptide(L)'
;ESRVLGFIGLSRLLVTFIQLTMAILPIFVLITTVRSVAGDREAGVFEYLLSLPVGLAAWFWGKIVGRYLVIFLPVFAAMAGAVLWALVRGIEVPWGMFAYYTALLAAMGWCFLGIGMLISALARSTDVAQGMAFMVWLTLLLFLDLILLGVMIQEHVRPEVAVGIALANPLQVFRTAALALFDPQLIVLGPSAFVILDNFGATGYQFFAVLYPIAVGALAAFAGYLFFRRGDLP
;
A
#
# COMPACT_ATOMS: atom_id res chain seq x y z
N GLU A 1 -16.49 34.70 9.67
CA GLU A 1 -15.07 34.28 9.67
C GLU A 1 -14.77 32.93 10.33
N SER A 2 -15.65 32.33 11.15
CA SER A 2 -15.39 31.04 11.83
C SER A 2 -15.60 29.77 10.98
N ARG A 3 -16.31 29.84 9.85
CA ARG A 3 -16.51 28.67 8.96
C ARG A 3 -15.29 28.32 8.09
N VAL A 4 -14.45 29.29 7.77
CA VAL A 4 -13.28 29.09 6.88
C VAL A 4 -12.10 28.47 7.64
N LEU A 5 -11.89 28.87 8.91
CA LEU A 5 -10.88 28.27 9.79
C LEU A 5 -11.21 26.81 10.18
N GLY A 6 -12.48 26.48 10.38
CA GLY A 6 -12.91 25.11 10.67
C GLY A 6 -12.66 24.12 9.51
N PHE A 7 -12.83 24.58 8.27
CA PHE A 7 -12.59 23.79 7.07
C PHE A 7 -11.09 23.54 6.82
N ILE A 8 -10.25 24.55 7.09
CA ILE A 8 -8.78 24.43 7.00
C ILE A 8 -8.24 23.48 8.08
N GLY A 9 -8.80 23.53 9.30
CA GLY A 9 -8.43 22.64 10.40
C GLY A 9 -8.76 21.17 10.11
N LEU A 10 -9.97 20.87 9.62
CA LEU A 10 -10.38 19.52 9.27
C LEU A 10 -9.52 18.94 8.13
N SER A 11 -9.29 19.73 7.08
CA SER A 11 -8.50 19.31 5.92
C SER A 11 -7.05 19.00 6.31
N ARG A 12 -6.43 19.85 7.16
CA ARG A 12 -5.08 19.62 7.66
C ARG A 12 -4.99 18.36 8.53
N LEU A 13 -5.99 18.11 9.39
CA LEU A 13 -6.04 16.87 10.18
C LEU A 13 -6.15 15.63 9.29
N LEU A 14 -7.02 15.65 8.28
CA LEU A 14 -7.18 14.54 7.34
C LEU A 14 -5.89 14.26 6.56
N VAL A 15 -5.21 15.30 6.09
CA VAL A 15 -3.90 15.18 5.41
C VAL A 15 -2.89 14.49 6.33
N THR A 16 -2.79 14.90 7.59
CA THR A 16 -1.90 14.28 8.57
C THR A 16 -2.27 12.81 8.83
N PHE A 17 -3.55 12.48 8.94
CA PHE A 17 -4.00 11.08 9.12
C PHE A 17 -3.68 10.20 7.90
N ILE A 18 -3.83 10.72 6.68
CA ILE A 18 -3.49 10.00 5.46
C ILE A 18 -1.98 9.75 5.40
N GLN A 19 -1.16 10.75 5.74
CA GLN A 19 0.30 10.60 5.80
C GLN A 19 0.72 9.57 6.85
N LEU A 20 0.09 9.59 8.02
CA LEU A 20 0.37 8.65 9.08
C LEU A 20 -0.06 7.22 8.69
N THR A 21 -1.20 7.07 8.03
CA THR A 21 -1.66 5.79 7.49
C THR A 21 -0.71 5.25 6.41
N MET A 22 -0.30 6.12 5.49
CA MET A 22 0.68 5.82 4.44
C MET A 22 2.04 5.40 5.00
N ALA A 23 2.45 5.91 6.16
CA ALA A 23 3.68 5.51 6.80
C ALA A 23 3.54 4.18 7.57
N ILE A 24 2.50 4.05 8.40
CA ILE A 24 2.35 2.95 9.37
C ILE A 24 1.84 1.66 8.73
N LEU A 25 0.86 1.73 7.84
CA LEU A 25 0.24 0.53 7.27
C LEU A 25 1.27 -0.32 6.49
N PRO A 26 2.09 0.25 5.61
CA PRO A 26 3.11 -0.52 4.87
C PRO A 26 4.14 -1.20 5.76
N ILE A 27 4.71 -0.48 6.75
CA ILE A 27 5.73 -1.04 7.64
C ILE A 27 5.14 -2.15 8.52
N PHE A 28 3.91 -1.98 9.00
CA PHE A 28 3.19 -3.00 9.76
C PHE A 28 3.01 -4.28 8.94
N VAL A 29 2.54 -4.16 7.70
CA VAL A 29 2.35 -5.30 6.78
C VAL A 29 3.68 -5.98 6.47
N LEU A 30 4.73 -5.20 6.19
CA LEU A 30 6.06 -5.73 5.89
C LEU A 30 6.64 -6.51 7.06
N ILE A 31 6.72 -5.90 8.26
CA ILE A 31 7.34 -6.53 9.43
C ILE A 31 6.63 -7.82 9.83
N THR A 32 5.30 -7.84 9.74
CA THR A 32 4.52 -9.05 10.07
C THR A 32 4.68 -10.14 9.00
N THR A 33 4.84 -9.77 7.74
CA THR A 33 4.90 -10.70 6.60
C THR A 33 6.30 -11.26 6.36
N VAL A 34 7.36 -10.46 6.51
CA VAL A 34 8.73 -10.88 6.15
C VAL A 34 9.30 -11.98 7.03
N ARG A 35 8.81 -12.11 8.27
CA ARG A 35 9.18 -13.23 9.16
C ARG A 35 8.50 -14.55 8.80
N SER A 36 7.51 -14.52 7.92
CA SER A 36 6.60 -15.66 7.75
C SER A 36 7.12 -16.83 6.94
N VAL A 37 7.99 -16.56 5.96
CA VAL A 37 8.63 -17.60 5.14
C VAL A 37 10.07 -17.77 5.61
N ALA A 38 10.77 -16.67 5.87
CA ALA A 38 12.12 -16.70 6.43
C ALA A 38 12.19 -17.39 7.80
N GLY A 39 11.21 -17.18 8.69
CA GLY A 39 11.16 -17.84 9.99
C GLY A 39 10.81 -19.33 9.90
N ASP A 40 9.91 -19.69 8.98
CA ASP A 40 9.57 -21.09 8.73
C ASP A 40 10.76 -21.87 8.12
N ARG A 41 11.62 -21.19 7.35
CA ARG A 41 12.88 -21.72 6.86
C ARG A 41 13.86 -22.01 8.00
N GLU A 42 14.04 -21.05 8.90
CA GLU A 42 14.91 -21.20 10.08
C GLU A 42 14.43 -22.28 11.05
N ALA A 43 13.11 -22.43 11.19
CA ALA A 43 12.50 -23.43 12.06
C ALA A 43 12.47 -24.85 11.45
N GLY A 44 13.00 -25.04 10.24
CA GLY A 44 13.01 -26.35 9.56
C GLY A 44 11.62 -26.86 9.16
N VAL A 45 10.61 -25.99 9.10
CA VAL A 45 9.21 -26.37 8.81
C VAL A 45 9.08 -26.96 7.41
N PHE A 46 9.99 -26.67 6.50
CA PHE A 46 10.00 -27.23 5.14
C PHE A 46 10.25 -28.74 5.12
N GLU A 47 11.11 -29.26 5.99
CA GLU A 47 11.34 -30.71 6.10
C GLU A 47 10.06 -31.43 6.54
N TYR A 48 9.30 -30.80 7.44
CA TYR A 48 8.01 -31.28 7.88
C TYR A 48 6.95 -31.21 6.76
N LEU A 49 6.90 -30.12 5.99
CA LEU A 49 5.95 -29.95 4.89
C LEU A 49 6.17 -30.95 3.74
N LEU A 50 7.42 -31.33 3.46
CA LEU A 50 7.73 -32.38 2.47
C LEU A 50 7.26 -33.78 2.91
N SER A 51 7.06 -34.00 4.21
CA SER A 51 6.48 -35.25 4.72
C SER A 51 4.94 -35.31 4.59
N LEU A 52 4.30 -34.16 4.36
CA LEU A 52 2.86 -34.04 4.22
C LEU A 52 2.44 -34.04 2.73
N PRO A 53 1.27 -34.60 2.37
CA PRO A 53 0.77 -34.60 1.00
C PRO A 53 0.16 -33.23 0.60
N VAL A 54 0.86 -32.13 0.90
CA VAL A 54 0.40 -30.77 0.60
C VAL A 54 1.33 -30.13 -0.42
N GLY A 55 0.77 -29.67 -1.54
CA GLY A 55 1.55 -28.99 -2.57
C GLY A 55 2.09 -27.64 -2.08
N LEU A 56 3.35 -27.33 -2.43
CA LEU A 56 4.02 -26.05 -2.11
C LEU A 56 3.21 -24.81 -2.56
N ALA A 57 2.52 -24.93 -3.70
CA ALA A 57 1.64 -23.86 -4.20
C ALA A 57 0.45 -23.61 -3.27
N ALA A 58 -0.22 -24.66 -2.80
CA ALA A 58 -1.36 -24.55 -1.92
C ALA A 58 -0.96 -23.94 -0.57
N TRP A 59 0.21 -24.31 -0.05
CA TRP A 59 0.75 -23.73 1.17
C TRP A 59 1.10 -22.25 1.01
N PHE A 60 1.82 -21.87 -0.05
CA PHE A 60 2.26 -20.48 -0.27
C PHE A 60 1.08 -19.54 -0.50
N TRP A 61 0.17 -19.90 -1.42
CA TRP A 61 -1.01 -19.08 -1.72
C TRP A 61 -2.01 -19.07 -0.56
N GLY A 62 -2.18 -20.19 0.15
CA GLY A 62 -3.00 -20.25 1.36
C GLY A 62 -2.47 -19.32 2.46
N LYS A 63 -1.14 -19.27 2.65
CA LYS A 63 -0.50 -18.35 3.59
C LYS A 63 -0.69 -16.88 3.20
N ILE A 64 -0.57 -16.55 1.91
CA ILE A 64 -0.85 -15.21 1.39
C ILE A 64 -2.27 -14.77 1.73
N VAL A 65 -3.27 -15.61 1.39
CA VAL A 65 -4.68 -15.30 1.64
C VAL A 65 -4.96 -15.17 3.14
N GLY A 66 -4.46 -16.11 3.95
CA GLY A 66 -4.62 -16.05 5.41
C GLY A 66 -4.03 -14.78 6.01
N ARG A 67 -2.82 -14.39 5.59
CA ARG A 67 -2.17 -13.15 6.04
C ARG A 67 -2.90 -11.91 5.59
N TYR A 68 -3.39 -11.90 4.36
CA TYR A 68 -4.18 -10.80 3.85
C TYR A 68 -5.44 -10.58 4.69
N LEU A 69 -6.15 -11.65 5.05
CA LEU A 69 -7.31 -11.58 5.93
C LEU A 69 -6.94 -11.07 7.33
N VAL A 70 -5.86 -11.57 7.93
CA VAL A 70 -5.40 -11.13 9.26
C VAL A 70 -5.04 -9.64 9.28
N ILE A 71 -4.47 -9.12 8.19
CA ILE A 71 -4.13 -7.69 8.06
C ILE A 71 -5.37 -6.84 7.76
N PHE A 72 -6.24 -7.29 6.86
CA PHE A 72 -7.34 -6.49 6.34
C PHE A 72 -8.55 -6.47 7.29
N LEU A 73 -8.87 -7.58 7.95
CA LEU A 73 -10.05 -7.67 8.82
C LEU A 73 -10.06 -6.64 9.96
N PRO A 74 -8.97 -6.39 10.70
CA PRO A 74 -8.95 -5.35 11.73
C PRO A 74 -9.17 -3.94 11.15
N VAL A 75 -8.58 -3.65 9.99
CA VAL A 75 -8.74 -2.36 9.30
C VAL A 75 -10.18 -2.17 8.84
N PHE A 76 -10.77 -3.20 8.23
CA PHE A 76 -12.16 -3.20 7.81
C PHE A 76 -13.11 -3.08 9.01
N ALA A 77 -12.84 -3.78 10.11
CA ALA A 77 -13.62 -3.69 11.34
C ALA A 77 -13.57 -2.28 11.96
N ALA A 78 -12.39 -1.65 11.98
CA ALA A 78 -12.24 -0.26 12.45
C ALA A 78 -13.04 0.72 11.57
N MET A 79 -12.99 0.56 10.25
CA MET A 79 -13.78 1.35 9.31
C MET A 79 -15.29 1.13 9.48
N ALA A 80 -15.73 -0.13 9.60
CA ALA A 80 -17.13 -0.47 9.83
C ALA A 80 -17.63 0.08 11.17
N GLY A 81 -16.82 0.01 12.23
CA GLY A 81 -17.12 0.61 13.53
C GLY A 81 -17.31 2.12 13.46
N ALA A 82 -16.47 2.82 12.69
CA ALA A 82 -16.61 4.26 12.45
C ALA A 82 -17.92 4.60 11.73
N VAL A 83 -18.30 3.81 10.71
CA VAL A 83 -19.58 3.99 10.00
C VAL A 83 -20.77 3.72 10.92
N LEU A 84 -20.74 2.64 11.71
CA LEU A 84 -21.79 2.34 12.68
C LEU A 84 -21.98 3.49 13.67
N TRP A 85 -20.88 4.06 14.16
CA TRP A 85 -20.94 5.23 15.05
C TRP A 85 -21.54 6.46 14.37
N ALA A 86 -21.17 6.72 13.11
CA ALA A 86 -21.72 7.83 12.32
C ALA A 86 -23.24 7.67 12.11
N LEU A 87 -23.70 6.45 11.81
CA LEU A 87 -25.13 6.12 11.68
C LEU A 87 -25.89 6.36 12.99
N VAL A 88 -25.34 5.93 14.13
CA VAL A 88 -25.93 6.18 15.46
C VAL A 88 -26.03 7.68 15.77
N ARG A 89 -25.08 8.47 15.27
CA ARG A 89 -25.06 9.94 15.43
C ARG A 89 -25.92 10.68 14.40
N GLY A 90 -26.54 9.98 13.45
CA GLY A 90 -27.36 10.59 12.39
C GLY A 90 -26.55 11.42 11.38
N ILE A 91 -25.26 11.13 11.23
CA ILE A 91 -24.38 11.78 10.23
C ILE A 91 -24.54 11.03 8.91
N GLU A 92 -24.81 11.75 7.81
CA GLU A 92 -24.87 11.16 6.47
C GLU A 92 -23.51 10.55 6.10
N VAL A 93 -23.51 9.25 5.73
CA VAL A 93 -22.30 8.52 5.35
C VAL A 93 -22.17 8.50 3.83
N PRO A 94 -21.10 9.07 3.25
CA PRO A 94 -20.84 8.98 1.82
C PRO A 94 -20.35 7.56 1.44
N TRP A 95 -21.28 6.67 1.09
CA TRP A 95 -20.99 5.26 0.79
C TRP A 95 -19.95 5.05 -0.32
N GLY A 96 -19.94 5.92 -1.35
CA GLY A 96 -18.93 5.86 -2.41
C GLY A 96 -17.52 6.16 -1.92
N MET A 97 -17.38 7.16 -1.05
CA MET A 97 -16.09 7.53 -0.44
C MET A 97 -15.58 6.42 0.47
N PHE A 98 -16.48 5.85 1.28
CA PHE A 98 -16.17 4.72 2.14
C PHE A 98 -15.67 3.52 1.34
N ALA A 99 -16.44 3.07 0.34
CA ALA A 99 -16.08 1.91 -0.47
C ALA A 99 -14.74 2.11 -1.21
N TYR A 100 -14.52 3.30 -1.77
CA TYR A 100 -13.29 3.63 -2.47
C TYR A 100 -12.07 3.70 -1.53
N TYR A 101 -12.20 4.33 -0.36
CA TYR A 101 -11.11 4.38 0.61
C TYR A 101 -10.78 3.00 1.19
N THR A 102 -11.80 2.17 1.48
CA THR A 102 -11.61 0.77 1.86
C THR A 102 -10.88 -0.01 0.76
N ALA A 103 -11.25 0.17 -0.51
CA ALA A 103 -10.58 -0.47 -1.63
C ALA A 103 -9.12 -0.03 -1.77
N LEU A 104 -8.81 1.26 -1.57
CA LEU A 104 -7.44 1.77 -1.54
C LEU A 104 -6.59 1.13 -0.44
N LEU A 105 -7.13 1.02 0.78
CA LEU A 105 -6.46 0.35 1.89
C LEU A 105 -6.25 -1.14 1.63
N ALA A 106 -7.26 -1.80 1.05
CA ALA A 106 -7.21 -3.20 0.64
C ALA A 106 -6.11 -3.45 -0.41
N ALA A 107 -6.05 -2.59 -1.44
CA ALA A 107 -5.05 -2.62 -2.50
C ALA A 107 -3.64 -2.38 -1.96
N MET A 108 -3.49 -1.41 -1.06
CA MET A 108 -2.22 -1.11 -0.41
C MET A 108 -1.72 -2.26 0.45
N GLY A 109 -2.61 -2.84 1.26
CA GLY A 109 -2.29 -4.02 2.07
C GLY A 109 -1.83 -5.20 1.21
N TRP A 110 -2.49 -5.42 0.07
CA TRP A 110 -2.11 -6.47 -0.89
C TRP A 110 -0.73 -6.21 -1.52
N CYS A 111 -0.48 -4.96 -1.92
CA CYS A 111 0.80 -4.53 -2.50
C CYS A 111 1.98 -4.85 -1.56
N PHE A 112 1.90 -4.37 -0.32
CA PHE A 112 2.98 -4.56 0.66
C PHE A 112 3.09 -5.98 1.16
N LEU A 113 1.99 -6.74 1.20
CA LEU A 113 2.03 -8.17 1.50
C LEU A 113 2.78 -8.93 0.41
N GLY A 114 2.49 -8.65 -0.87
CA GLY A 114 3.19 -9.27 -2.01
C GLY A 114 4.68 -8.97 -2.01
N ILE A 115 5.06 -7.71 -1.76
CA ILE A 115 6.46 -7.30 -1.59
C ILE A 115 7.09 -8.00 -0.39
N GLY A 116 6.39 -8.07 0.74
CA GLY A 116 6.87 -8.75 1.94
C GLY A 116 7.11 -10.24 1.73
N MET A 117 6.25 -10.92 0.96
CA MET A 117 6.41 -12.32 0.60
C MET A 117 7.59 -12.55 -0.34
N LEU A 118 7.81 -11.65 -1.31
CA LEU A 118 9.01 -11.69 -2.15
C LEU A 118 10.29 -11.56 -1.30
N ILE A 119 10.35 -10.56 -0.42
CA ILE A 119 11.49 -10.34 0.47
C ILE A 119 11.71 -11.57 1.37
N SER A 120 10.64 -12.13 1.93
CA SER A 120 10.71 -13.32 2.79
C SER A 120 11.21 -14.56 2.04
N ALA A 121 10.85 -14.71 0.76
CA ALA A 121 11.33 -15.81 -0.07
C ALA A 121 12.83 -15.69 -0.40
N LEU A 122 13.31 -14.46 -0.68
CA LEU A 122 14.71 -14.18 -1.00
C LEU A 122 15.64 -14.20 0.23
N ALA A 123 15.12 -13.84 1.40
CA ALA A 123 15.92 -13.75 2.62
C ALA A 123 16.37 -15.12 3.12
N ARG A 124 17.64 -15.19 3.54
CA ARG A 124 18.21 -16.39 4.16
C ARG A 124 17.93 -16.48 5.66
N SER A 125 17.71 -15.34 6.32
CA SER A 125 17.38 -15.26 7.73
C SER A 125 16.29 -14.22 8.00
N THR A 126 15.62 -14.36 9.14
CA THR A 126 14.58 -13.42 9.61
C THR A 126 15.12 -12.02 9.84
N ASP A 127 16.35 -11.90 10.36
CA ASP A 127 17.03 -10.61 10.56
C ASP A 127 17.30 -9.89 9.23
N VAL A 128 17.81 -10.63 8.23
CA VAL A 128 18.06 -10.07 6.89
C VAL A 128 16.75 -9.69 6.20
N ALA A 129 15.70 -10.51 6.36
CA ALA A 129 14.38 -10.20 5.83
C ALA A 129 13.82 -8.89 6.41
N GLN A 130 13.98 -8.68 7.71
CA GLN A 130 13.51 -7.48 8.39
C GLN A 130 14.32 -6.24 7.97
N GLY A 131 15.64 -6.37 7.83
CA GLY A 131 16.50 -5.30 7.30
C GLY A 131 16.12 -4.90 5.88
N MET A 132 15.93 -5.87 4.98
CA MET A 132 15.51 -5.60 3.59
C MET A 132 14.13 -4.96 3.54
N ALA A 133 13.18 -5.43 4.35
CA ALA A 133 11.85 -4.85 4.44
C ALA A 133 11.89 -3.38 4.85
N PHE A 134 12.70 -3.05 5.85
CA PHE A 134 12.88 -1.67 6.31
C PHE A 134 13.52 -0.78 5.25
N MET A 135 14.54 -1.29 4.53
CA MET A 135 15.16 -0.55 3.44
C MET A 135 14.20 -0.29 2.28
N VAL A 136 13.46 -1.31 1.83
CA VAL A 136 12.44 -1.14 0.78
C VAL A 136 11.37 -0.14 1.20
N TRP A 137 10.90 -0.20 2.44
CA TRP A 137 9.96 0.76 3.00
C TRP A 137 10.52 2.19 2.99
N LEU A 138 11.75 2.41 3.49
CA LEU A 138 12.38 3.73 3.48
C LEU A 138 12.61 4.26 2.07
N THR A 139 13.03 3.41 1.13
CA THR A 139 13.21 3.81 -0.27
C THR A 139 11.88 4.24 -0.90
N LEU A 140 10.81 3.47 -0.69
CA LEU A 140 9.50 3.83 -1.21
C LEU A 140 8.93 5.08 -0.53
N LEU A 141 9.20 5.29 0.76
CA LEU A 141 8.63 6.41 1.52
C LEU A 141 9.41 7.71 1.35
N LEU A 142 10.73 7.71 1.57
CA LEU A 142 11.54 8.93 1.61
C LEU A 142 12.18 9.27 0.28
N PHE A 143 12.80 8.30 -0.39
CA PHE A 143 13.63 8.60 -1.57
C PHE A 143 12.83 9.22 -2.70
N LEU A 144 11.57 8.81 -2.89
CA LEU A 144 10.76 9.37 -3.97
C LEU A 144 10.30 10.80 -3.69
N ASP A 145 9.94 11.12 -2.45
CA ASP A 145 9.57 12.48 -2.07
C ASP A 145 10.77 13.44 -2.23
N LEU A 146 11.99 12.96 -1.95
CA LEU A 146 13.23 13.72 -2.20
C LEU A 146 13.52 13.89 -3.70
N ILE A 147 13.33 12.84 -4.51
CA ILE A 147 13.50 12.91 -5.97
C ILE A 147 12.49 13.90 -6.57
N LEU A 148 11.23 13.84 -6.16
CA LEU A 148 10.21 14.78 -6.63
C LEU A 148 10.53 16.22 -6.24
N LEU A 149 10.95 16.45 -4.99
CA LEU A 149 11.36 17.78 -4.55
C LEU A 149 12.55 18.30 -5.37
N GLY A 150 13.56 17.45 -5.60
CA GLY A 150 14.71 17.78 -6.42
C GLY A 150 14.34 18.11 -7.88
N VAL A 151 13.43 17.33 -8.47
CA VAL A 151 12.93 17.54 -9.84
C VAL A 151 12.13 18.85 -9.94
N MET A 152 11.28 19.15 -8.96
CA MET A 152 10.50 20.39 -8.94
C MET A 152 11.37 21.64 -8.79
N ILE A 153 12.46 21.56 -8.01
CA ILE A 153 13.40 22.68 -7.82
C ILE A 153 14.17 22.99 -9.11
N GLN A 154 14.41 22.01 -9.98
CA GLN A 154 15.28 22.19 -11.14
C GLN A 154 14.66 23.06 -12.26
N GLU A 155 13.37 23.41 -12.23
CA GLU A 155 12.58 24.17 -13.26
C GLU A 155 12.70 23.70 -14.73
N HIS A 156 13.65 22.81 -15.06
CA HIS A 156 13.98 22.33 -16.41
C HIS A 156 13.39 20.96 -16.72
N VAL A 157 12.74 20.33 -15.74
CA VAL A 157 12.14 19.01 -15.93
C VAL A 157 10.68 19.19 -16.31
N ARG A 158 10.34 18.63 -17.47
CA ARG A 158 8.96 18.52 -17.96
C ARG A 158 8.03 17.95 -16.86
N PRO A 159 6.94 18.65 -16.49
CA PRO A 159 6.01 18.21 -15.44
C PRO A 159 5.51 16.77 -15.60
N GLU A 160 5.41 16.30 -16.85
CA GLU A 160 4.96 14.94 -17.18
C GLU A 160 5.95 13.87 -16.69
N VAL A 161 7.26 14.16 -16.70
CA VAL A 161 8.29 13.24 -16.21
C VAL A 161 8.25 13.14 -14.69
N ALA A 162 8.07 14.27 -14.01
CA ALA A 162 7.92 14.30 -12.55
C ALA A 162 6.69 13.49 -12.10
N VAL A 163 5.55 13.68 -12.79
CA VAL A 163 4.32 12.92 -12.52
C VAL A 163 4.48 11.44 -12.86
N GLY A 164 5.16 11.09 -13.96
CA GLY A 164 5.45 9.70 -14.30
C GLY A 164 6.26 8.97 -13.22
N ILE A 165 7.28 9.64 -12.67
CA ILE A 165 8.07 9.12 -11.54
C ILE A 165 7.19 8.97 -10.29
N ALA A 166 6.28 9.91 -10.04
CA ALA A 166 5.37 9.84 -8.91
C ALA A 166 4.39 8.65 -9.01
N LEU A 167 3.83 8.45 -10.21
CA LEU A 167 2.88 7.37 -10.49
C LEU A 167 3.52 5.98 -10.47
N ALA A 168 4.85 5.89 -10.58
CA ALA A 168 5.59 4.63 -10.47
C ALA A 168 5.68 4.09 -9.03
N ASN A 169 5.21 4.82 -8.02
CA ASN A 169 5.23 4.37 -6.64
C ASN A 169 3.82 4.19 -6.07
N PRO A 170 3.49 2.97 -5.59
CA PRO A 170 2.17 2.69 -5.05
C PRO A 170 1.81 3.58 -3.85
N LEU A 171 2.79 4.02 -3.04
CA LEU A 171 2.55 4.92 -1.92
C LEU A 171 2.08 6.31 -2.37
N GLN A 172 2.70 6.87 -3.40
CA GLN A 172 2.31 8.18 -3.90
C GLN A 172 0.99 8.16 -4.65
N VAL A 173 0.73 7.08 -5.41
CA VAL A 173 -0.56 6.84 -6.04
C VAL A 173 -1.68 6.78 -5.00
N PHE A 174 -1.48 6.06 -3.89
CA PHE A 174 -2.44 6.05 -2.79
C PHE A 174 -2.60 7.42 -2.12
N ARG A 175 -1.50 8.12 -1.83
CA ARG A 175 -1.54 9.43 -1.17
C ARG A 175 -2.37 10.43 -1.99
N THR A 176 -2.07 10.52 -3.28
CA THR A 176 -2.77 11.44 -4.20
C THR A 176 -4.23 11.02 -4.40
N ALA A 177 -4.53 9.72 -4.51
CA ALA A 177 -5.90 9.22 -4.61
C ALA A 177 -6.73 9.45 -3.34
N ALA A 178 -6.13 9.27 -2.16
CA ALA A 178 -6.77 9.55 -0.88
C ALA A 178 -6.99 11.05 -0.71
N LEU A 179 -6.00 11.89 -1.03
CA LEU A 179 -6.15 13.35 -0.94
C LEU A 179 -7.19 13.89 -1.92
N ALA A 180 -7.21 13.41 -3.17
CA ALA A 180 -8.21 13.80 -4.16
C ALA A 180 -9.64 13.43 -3.74
N LEU A 181 -9.79 12.40 -2.90
CA LEU A 181 -11.07 11.99 -2.36
C LEU A 181 -11.59 12.98 -1.30
N PHE A 182 -10.72 13.45 -0.39
CA PHE A 182 -11.10 14.31 0.75
C PHE A 182 -10.98 15.81 0.49
N ASP A 183 -10.20 16.24 -0.51
CA ASP A 183 -10.07 17.64 -0.94
C ASP A 183 -10.27 17.78 -2.46
N PRO A 184 -11.53 17.95 -2.92
CA PRO A 184 -11.85 18.09 -4.33
C PRO A 184 -11.37 19.38 -4.96
N GLN A 185 -10.86 20.35 -4.20
CA GLN A 185 -10.42 21.63 -4.77
C GLN A 185 -8.99 21.55 -5.34
N LEU A 186 -8.30 20.41 -5.20
CA LEU A 186 -6.92 20.15 -5.66
C LEU A 186 -5.90 21.24 -5.28
N ILE A 187 -6.23 22.09 -4.28
CA ILE A 187 -5.40 23.21 -3.81
C ILE A 187 -4.04 22.69 -3.31
N VAL A 188 -3.99 21.44 -2.83
CA VAL A 188 -2.80 20.80 -2.26
C VAL A 188 -2.00 19.97 -3.28
N LEU A 189 -2.57 19.62 -4.44
CA LEU A 189 -1.85 18.82 -5.47
C LEU A 189 -1.03 19.69 -6.45
N GLY A 190 -1.27 21.00 -6.53
CA GLY A 190 -0.54 21.88 -7.45
C GLY A 190 -0.64 21.45 -8.93
N PRO A 191 0.35 21.76 -9.79
CA PRO A 191 0.32 21.45 -11.23
C PRO A 191 0.18 19.96 -11.59
N SER A 192 0.54 19.05 -10.66
CA SER A 192 0.47 17.61 -10.86
C SER A 192 -0.97 17.09 -10.99
N ALA A 193 -1.93 17.76 -10.35
CA ALA A 193 -3.36 17.53 -10.49
C ALA A 193 -3.82 17.60 -11.94
N PHE A 194 -3.39 18.65 -12.64
CA PHE A 194 -3.81 18.94 -14.01
C PHE A 194 -3.29 17.89 -14.97
N VAL A 195 -2.03 17.46 -14.84
CA VAL A 195 -1.45 16.40 -15.70
C VAL A 195 -2.15 15.06 -15.50
N ILE A 196 -2.54 14.72 -14.27
CA ILE A 196 -3.26 13.46 -13.98
C ILE A 196 -4.69 13.51 -14.54
N LEU A 197 -5.40 14.62 -14.35
CA LEU A 197 -6.77 14.81 -14.85
C LEU A 197 -6.84 14.89 -16.38
N ASP A 198 -5.83 15.49 -17.03
CA ASP A 198 -5.77 15.66 -18.49
C ASP A 198 -5.40 14.35 -19.23
N ASN A 199 -4.61 13.47 -18.61
CA ASN A 199 -4.23 12.17 -19.20
C ASN A 199 -5.18 11.02 -18.84
N PHE A 200 -5.70 10.96 -17.62
CA PHE A 200 -6.48 9.81 -17.12
C PHE A 200 -7.96 10.14 -16.87
N GLY A 201 -8.33 11.40 -16.64
CA GLY A 201 -9.62 11.77 -16.07
C GLY A 201 -9.79 11.33 -14.62
N ALA A 202 -10.72 11.95 -13.89
CA ALA A 202 -10.93 11.69 -12.46
C ALA A 202 -11.28 10.21 -12.18
N THR A 203 -12.13 9.61 -13.01
CA THR A 203 -12.55 8.21 -12.88
C THR A 203 -11.45 7.24 -13.31
N GLY A 204 -10.68 7.55 -14.35
CA GLY A 204 -9.57 6.71 -14.81
C GLY A 204 -8.46 6.65 -13.76
N TYR A 205 -8.18 7.77 -13.09
CA TYR A 205 -7.23 7.80 -11.99
C TYR A 205 -7.69 6.98 -10.79
N GLN A 206 -8.98 6.99 -10.46
CA GLN A 206 -9.52 6.18 -9.38
C GLN A 206 -9.33 4.67 -9.61
N PHE A 207 -9.60 4.20 -10.83
CA PHE A 207 -9.35 2.81 -11.18
C PHE A 207 -7.86 2.46 -11.19
N PHE A 208 -7.03 3.35 -11.75
CA PHE A 208 -5.58 3.17 -11.75
C PHE A 208 -5.02 3.05 -10.33
N ALA A 209 -5.49 3.91 -9.40
CA ALA A 209 -5.00 3.95 -8.04
C ALA A 209 -5.28 2.69 -7.22
N VAL A 210 -6.33 1.94 -7.58
CA VAL A 210 -6.64 0.64 -6.97
C VAL A 210 -5.94 -0.50 -7.72
N LEU A 211 -5.98 -0.49 -9.05
CA LEU A 211 -5.47 -1.59 -9.87
C LEU A 211 -3.94 -1.68 -9.85
N TYR A 212 -3.26 -0.55 -9.89
CA TYR A 212 -1.80 -0.51 -9.96
C TYR A 212 -1.12 -1.13 -8.73
N PRO A 213 -1.46 -0.76 -7.47
CA PRO A 213 -0.90 -1.44 -6.30
C PRO A 213 -1.24 -2.94 -6.22
N ILE A 214 -2.45 -3.32 -6.66
CA ILE A 214 -2.84 -4.74 -6.71
C ILE A 214 -1.95 -5.51 -7.69
N ALA A 215 -1.73 -4.96 -8.88
CA ALA A 215 -0.86 -5.56 -9.89
C ALA A 215 0.59 -5.70 -9.40
N VAL A 216 1.14 -4.66 -8.79
CA VAL A 216 2.49 -4.69 -8.19
C VAL A 216 2.58 -5.78 -7.11
N GLY A 217 1.58 -5.84 -6.20
CA GLY A 217 1.51 -6.87 -5.17
C GLY A 217 1.41 -8.29 -5.74
N ALA A 218 0.55 -8.50 -6.74
CA ALA A 218 0.37 -9.80 -7.38
C ALA A 218 1.63 -10.25 -8.12
N LEU A 219 2.31 -9.35 -8.83
CA LEU A 219 3.58 -9.64 -9.49
C LEU A 219 4.69 -9.96 -8.49
N ALA A 220 4.78 -9.21 -7.39
CA ALA A 220 5.75 -9.48 -6.33
C ALA A 220 5.47 -10.83 -5.64
N ALA A 221 4.21 -11.14 -5.33
CA ALA A 221 3.80 -12.42 -4.77
C ALA A 221 4.12 -13.59 -5.71
N PHE A 222 3.84 -13.43 -7.01
CA PHE A 222 4.15 -14.44 -8.03
C PHE A 222 5.65 -14.65 -8.20
N ALA A 223 6.44 -13.57 -8.23
CA ALA A 223 7.89 -13.65 -8.25
C ALA A 223 8.42 -14.37 -7.00
N GLY A 224 7.87 -14.07 -5.81
CA GLY A 224 8.19 -14.78 -4.57
C GLY A 224 7.91 -16.28 -4.67
N TYR A 225 6.77 -16.66 -5.24
CA TYR A 225 6.43 -18.06 -5.50
C TYR A 225 7.41 -18.75 -6.46
N LEU A 226 7.82 -18.08 -7.54
CA LEU A 226 8.79 -18.63 -8.51
C LEU A 226 10.17 -18.86 -7.88
N PHE A 227 10.65 -17.92 -7.07
CA PHE A 227 11.90 -18.08 -6.33
C PHE A 227 11.82 -19.20 -5.30
N PHE A 228 10.70 -19.27 -4.57
CA PHE A 228 10.45 -20.34 -3.60
C PHE A 228 10.49 -21.72 -4.27
N ARG A 229 9.87 -21.88 -5.44
CA ARG A 229 9.89 -23.15 -6.19
C ARG A 229 11.28 -23.55 -6.68
N ARG A 230 12.16 -22.59 -7.01
CA ARG A 230 13.49 -22.86 -7.59
C ARG A 230 14.58 -23.10 -6.54
N GLY A 231 14.45 -22.50 -5.35
CA GLY A 231 15.50 -22.56 -4.31
C GLY A 231 15.43 -23.79 -3.41
N ASP A 232 14.24 -24.37 -3.21
CA ASP A 232 13.99 -25.41 -2.20
C ASP A 232 13.68 -26.80 -2.80
N LEU A 233 13.98 -27.01 -4.10
CA LEU A 233 14.04 -28.34 -4.72
C LEU A 233 15.53 -28.75 -4.84
N PRO A 234 15.99 -29.82 -4.16
CA PRO A 234 17.32 -30.36 -4.38
C PRO A 234 17.51 -30.90 -5.81
#